data_AF-A0A315BQG4-F1
#
_entry.id   AF-A0A315BQG4-F1
#
_cell.length_a   1.000
_cell.length_b   1.000
_cell.length_c   1.000
_cell.angle_alpha   90.00
_cell.angle_beta   90.00
_cell.angle_gamma   90.00
#
_symmetry.space_group_name_H-M   'P 1'
#
loop_
_entity.id
_entity.type
_entity.pdbx_description
1 polymer ?
#
loop_
_entity_poly.entity_id
_entity_poly.type
_entity_poly.pdbx_seq_one_letter_code
_entity_poly.pdbx_strand_id
1 'polypeptide(L)' 'MPTMAERLWDVTRTLPEPLLAEVLDFAEFLQSRHAHAPESVKEIGLAQLSGGLEKSTAFAASPLELQRQLRDEWH' A
#
# COMPACT_ATOMS: atom_id res chain seq x y z
N MET A 1 8.22 -25.62 7.72
CA MET A 1 6.76 -25.42 7.91
C MET A 1 6.21 -25.04 6.54
N PRO A 2 5.21 -25.78 6.00
CA PRO A 2 4.65 -25.47 4.69
C PRO A 2 3.99 -24.09 4.70
N THR A 3 4.10 -23.38 3.59
CA THR A 3 3.49 -22.06 3.43
C THR A 3 1.95 -22.16 3.41
N MET A 4 1.25 -21.05 3.64
CA MET A 4 -0.22 -21.04 3.58
C MET A 4 -0.72 -21.47 2.19
N ALA A 5 -0.04 -21.02 1.13
CA ALA A 5 -0.37 -21.37 -0.25
C ALA A 5 -0.22 -22.87 -0.53
N GLU A 6 0.87 -23.49 -0.04
CA GLU A 6 1.08 -24.95 -0.17
C GLU A 6 -0.02 -25.76 0.51
N ARG A 7 -0.43 -25.35 1.73
CA ARG A 7 -1.52 -26.03 2.46
C ARG A 7 -2.86 -25.90 1.75
N LEU A 8 -3.15 -24.72 1.19
CA LEU A 8 -4.37 -24.50 0.40
C LEU A 8 -4.37 -25.37 -0.86
N TRP A 9 -3.23 -25.45 -1.56
CA TRP A 9 -3.07 -26.26 -2.76
C TRP A 9 -3.28 -27.76 -2.50
N ASP A 10 -2.72 -28.29 -1.42
CA ASP A 10 -2.89 -29.70 -1.06
C ASP A 10 -4.35 -30.03 -0.73
N VAL A 11 -5.07 -29.12 -0.06
CA VAL A 11 -6.49 -29.30 0.27
C VAL A 11 -7.36 -29.24 -0.99
N THR A 12 -7.19 -28.21 -1.82
CA THR A 12 -7.99 -28.02 -3.04
C THR A 12 -7.80 -29.15 -4.04
N ARG A 13 -6.59 -29.71 -4.14
CA ARG A 13 -6.32 -30.84 -5.03
C ARG A 13 -7.14 -32.10 -4.75
N THR A 14 -7.60 -32.28 -3.51
CA THR A 14 -8.36 -33.46 -3.09
C THR A 14 -9.88 -33.25 -3.10
N LEU A 15 -10.34 -32.01 -3.34
CA LEU A 15 -11.74 -31.65 -3.27
C LEU A 15 -12.50 -31.99 -4.57
N PRO A 16 -13.76 -32.43 -4.47
CA PRO A 16 -14.68 -32.52 -5.61
C PRO A 16 -14.87 -31.17 -6.31
N GLU A 17 -15.09 -31.21 -7.63
CA GLU A 17 -15.34 -30.04 -8.48
C GLU A 17 -16.36 -29.02 -7.95
N PRO A 18 -17.53 -29.41 -7.39
CA PRO A 18 -18.47 -28.42 -6.84
C PRO A 18 -17.90 -27.64 -5.64
N LEU A 19 -17.05 -28.24 -4.82
CA LEU A 19 -16.42 -27.55 -3.68
C LEU A 19 -15.25 -26.68 -4.12
N LEU A 20 -14.57 -27.03 -5.21
CA LEU A 20 -13.56 -26.17 -5.84
C LEU A 20 -14.19 -24.87 -6.35
N ALA A 21 -15.36 -24.94 -6.97
CA ALA A 21 -16.11 -23.77 -7.41
C ALA A 21 -16.45 -22.86 -6.21
N GLU A 22 -16.93 -23.43 -5.09
CA GLU A 22 -17.24 -22.65 -3.89
C GLU A 22 -16.01 -21.95 -3.28
N VAL A 23 -14.83 -22.58 -3.33
CA VAL A 23 -13.57 -21.94 -2.89
C VAL A 23 -13.22 -20.75 -3.78
N LEU A 24 -13.44 -20.85 -5.09
CA LEU A 24 -13.22 -19.74 -6.02
C LEU A 24 -14.22 -18.61 -5.77
N ASP A 25 -15.50 -18.92 -5.64
CA ASP A 25 -16.56 -17.95 -5.32
C ASP A 25 -16.25 -17.20 -4.01
N PHE A 26 -15.77 -17.92 -3.00
CA PHE A 26 -15.37 -17.32 -1.74
C PHE A 26 -14.13 -16.41 -1.88
N ALA A 27 -13.16 -16.79 -2.70
CA ALA A 27 -11.99 -15.96 -2.96
C ALA A 27 -12.38 -14.65 -3.69
N GLU A 28 -13.29 -14.72 -4.66
CA GLU A 28 -13.83 -13.55 -5.36
C GLU A 28 -14.63 -12.65 -4.42
N PHE A 29 -15.43 -13.25 -3.54
CA PHE A 29 -16.14 -12.51 -2.49
C PHE A 29 -15.17 -11.76 -1.58
N LEU A 30 -14.09 -12.39 -1.14
CA LEU A 30 -13.08 -11.74 -0.31
C LEU A 30 -12.41 -10.58 -1.04
N GLN A 31 -12.01 -10.78 -2.29
CA GLN A 31 -11.40 -9.74 -3.11
C GLN A 31 -12.35 -8.54 -3.27
N SER A 32 -13.62 -8.81 -3.60
CA SER A 32 -14.66 -7.80 -3.72
C SER A 32 -14.87 -7.06 -2.40
N ARG A 33 -14.93 -7.79 -1.27
CA ARG A 33 -15.05 -7.20 0.07
C ARG A 33 -13.87 -6.30 0.41
N HIS A 34 -12.64 -6.71 0.07
CA HIS A 34 -11.44 -5.89 0.30
C HIS A 34 -11.38 -4.67 -0.60
N ALA A 35 -11.87 -4.75 -1.84
CA ALA A 35 -11.96 -3.60 -2.74
C ALA A 35 -12.97 -2.54 -2.26
N HIS A 36 -14.00 -2.96 -1.51
CA HIS A 36 -15.02 -2.06 -0.94
C HIS A 36 -14.76 -1.68 0.52
N ALA A 37 -13.74 -2.27 1.15
CA ALA A 37 -13.32 -1.81 2.46
C ALA A 37 -12.77 -0.38 2.31
N PRO A 38 -13.10 0.55 3.24
CA PRO A 38 -12.43 1.85 3.25
C PRO A 38 -10.94 1.57 3.26
N GLU A 39 -10.22 2.14 2.29
CA GLU A 39 -8.78 1.94 2.10
C GLU A 39 -8.15 2.02 3.49
N SER A 40 -7.68 0.87 4.01
CA SER A 40 -7.02 0.88 5.32
C SER A 40 -5.89 1.87 5.13
N VAL A 41 -5.99 3.03 5.80
CA VAL A 41 -5.03 4.13 5.67
C VAL A 41 -3.68 3.46 5.60
N LYS A 42 -3.04 3.48 4.42
CA LYS A 42 -1.77 2.80 4.25
C LYS A 42 -0.95 3.29 5.42
N GLU A 43 -0.50 2.37 6.27
CA GLU A 43 0.36 2.72 7.40
C GLU A 43 1.69 3.14 6.76
N ILE A 44 1.73 4.38 6.27
CA ILE A 44 2.91 5.01 5.74
C ILE A 44 3.78 5.18 6.97
N GLY A 45 4.73 4.27 7.13
CA GLY A 45 5.69 4.35 8.21
C GLY A 45 6.42 5.69 8.14
N LEU A 46 6.76 6.27 9.28
CA LEU A 46 7.41 7.60 9.35
C LEU A 46 8.69 7.67 8.49
N ALA A 47 9.39 6.56 8.30
CA ALA A 47 10.56 6.45 7.43
C ALA A 47 10.23 6.68 5.94
N GLN A 48 9.00 6.44 5.49
CA GLN A 48 8.55 6.76 4.13
C GLN A 48 8.22 8.25 3.95
N LEU A 49 8.05 9.00 5.05
CA LEU A 49 7.85 10.44 5.03
C LEU A 49 9.17 11.23 5.08
N SER A 50 10.27 10.61 5.53
CA SER A 50 11.59 11.22 5.49
C SER A 50 12.12 11.30 4.05
N GLY A 51 12.50 12.50 3.58
CA GLY A 51 13.05 12.73 2.24
C GLY A 51 12.06 13.26 1.20
N GLY A 52 10.78 13.43 1.54
CA GLY A 52 9.75 13.91 0.59
C GLY A 52 9.87 15.36 0.13
N LEU A 53 10.76 16.15 0.75
CA LEU A 53 10.97 17.55 0.37
C LEU A 53 11.85 17.71 -0.89
N GLU A 54 12.53 16.65 -1.33
CA GLU A 54 13.45 16.70 -2.48
C GLU A 54 12.72 17.03 -3.80
N LYS A 55 11.43 16.66 -3.91
CA LYS A 55 10.56 16.95 -5.08
C LYS A 55 9.60 18.10 -4.82
N SER A 56 9.68 18.73 -3.65
CA SER A 56 8.77 19.81 -3.28
C SER A 56 9.09 21.05 -4.10
N THR A 57 8.08 21.59 -4.78
CA THR A 57 8.21 22.86 -5.51
C THR A 57 8.58 24.02 -4.59
N ALA A 58 8.16 23.96 -3.31
CA ALA A 58 8.46 24.99 -2.31
C ALA A 58 9.93 25.01 -1.86
N PHE A 59 10.64 23.88 -1.94
CA PHE A 59 12.03 23.75 -1.49
C PHE A 59 12.99 23.36 -2.62
N ALA A 60 12.62 23.66 -3.86
CA ALA A 60 13.39 23.29 -5.06
C ALA A 60 14.59 24.22 -5.35
N ALA A 61 14.71 25.35 -4.65
CA ALA A 61 15.81 26.30 -4.83
C ALA A 61 17.03 25.94 -3.97
N SER A 62 18.18 26.56 -4.26
CA SER A 62 19.38 26.33 -3.44
C SER A 62 19.17 26.79 -1.99
N PRO A 63 19.82 26.18 -0.99
CA PRO A 63 19.63 26.54 0.41
C PRO A 63 19.82 28.03 0.71
N LEU A 64 20.78 28.68 0.03
CA LEU A 64 21.04 30.11 0.19
C LEU A 64 19.93 31.00 -0.41
N GLU A 65 19.33 30.57 -1.52
CA GLU A 65 18.22 31.29 -2.14
C GLU A 65 16.95 31.19 -1.29
N LEU A 66 16.66 30.00 -0.75
CA LEU A 66 15.54 29.80 0.18
C LEU A 66 15.71 30.63 1.44
N GLN A 67 16.92 30.65 2.02
CA GLN A 67 17.22 31.47 3.19
C GLN A 67 17.06 32.97 2.91
N ARG A 68 17.47 33.43 1.72
CA ARG A 68 17.29 34.82 1.32
C ARG A 68 15.80 35.15 1.14
N GLN A 69 15.03 34.31 0.45
CA GLN A 69 13.59 34.51 0.27
C GLN A 69 12.87 34.60 1.62
N LEU A 70 13.09 33.66 2.53
CA LEU A 70 12.46 33.67 3.85
C LEU A 70 12.83 34.90 4.69
N ARG A 71 14.06 35.40 4.54
CA ARG A 71 14.51 36.63 5.21
C ARG A 71 13.82 37.87 4.62
N ASP A 72 13.69 37.90 3.31
CA ASP A 72 13.17 39.05 2.58
C ASP A 72 11.61 39.08 2.58
N GLU A 73 10.94 37.97 2.90
CA GLU A 73 9.47 37.88 3.05
C GLU A 73 8.89 38.71 4.21
N TRP A 74 9.71 39.05 5.21
CA TRP A 74 9.29 39.82 6.39
C TRP A 74 9.73 41.29 6.34
N HIS A 75 10.26 41.74 5.19
CA HIS A 75 10.65 43.12 4.91
C HIS A 75 9.61 43.82 4.03
#